data_AF-A0A1T4SMT9-F1
#
_entry.id   AF-A0A1T4SMT9-F1
#
_cell.length_a   1.000
_cell.length_b   1.000
_cell.length_c   1.000
_cell.angle_alpha   90.00
_cell.angle_beta   90.00
_cell.angle_gamma   90.00
#
_symmetry.space_group_name_H-M   'P 1'
#
loop_
_entity.id
_entity.type
_entity.pdbx_description
1 polymer ?
#
loop_
_entity_poly.entity_id
_entity_poly.type
_entity_poly.pdbx_seq_one_letter_code
_entity_poly.pdbx_strand_id
1 'polypeptide(L)'
;MEGRPGKGIIPAPWFITAGTPDTQPGILGVLQSPSAGNSYIGMHSGKEFLEGFGQQLPQSLTPHTTYVLSFDMAFTANYLYPACYGNLAIYGGNTPGDTAALLWSSGNFTHTDWQRYHAVFSATAAWRYISFWAYPVAPCNKSQFGIALLIDHFSAIDELILPAATATVKPCSCEAVTDGRILLHVAGGVPPFQYRLNKGLWQTDSVFTRLPTGPYIGEIMDSHGFGASVDIVVTSPWKNCLVVLPTAFTPNNDGQNDIFRPKVYDDIHDYRLRVYDRWGNLVFTSQTPDAGWNGTFRGSPAGVQSYVYICSYTDSRQETHLQKGSVLLLR
;
A
#
# COMPACT_ATOMS: atom_id res chain seq x y z
N MET A 1 25.45 2.74 14.96
CA MET A 1 25.86 2.13 16.24
C MET A 1 27.28 2.59 16.44
N GLU A 2 27.48 3.74 17.07
CA GLU A 2 28.73 4.49 16.87
C GLU A 2 29.70 4.40 18.04
N GLY A 3 30.95 4.11 17.73
CA GLY A 3 32.01 3.92 18.71
C GLY A 3 33.40 4.15 18.14
N ARG A 4 34.39 4.19 19.04
CA ARG A 4 35.80 4.20 18.65
C ARG A 4 36.17 2.83 18.07
N PRO A 5 36.75 2.76 16.86
CA PRO A 5 37.28 1.51 16.34
C PRO A 5 38.31 0.87 17.27
N GLY A 6 38.23 -0.43 17.45
CA GLY A 6 39.13 -1.17 18.32
C GLY A 6 38.75 -2.63 18.49
N LYS A 7 39.75 -3.44 18.81
CA LYS A 7 39.59 -4.88 18.99
C LYS A 7 38.79 -5.20 20.24
N GLY A 8 37.75 -6.03 20.15
CA GLY A 8 36.91 -6.40 21.29
C GLY A 8 36.25 -5.19 21.95
N ILE A 9 35.93 -4.16 21.17
CA ILE A 9 35.23 -2.96 21.62
C ILE A 9 33.84 -2.97 21.00
N ILE A 10 32.82 -2.76 21.82
CA ILE A 10 31.44 -2.50 21.40
C ILE A 10 30.98 -1.22 22.12
N PRO A 11 30.43 -0.22 21.42
CA PRO A 11 29.97 1.02 22.04
C PRO A 11 28.70 0.82 22.87
N ALA A 12 28.61 1.49 24.03
CA ALA A 12 27.38 1.56 24.80
C ALA A 12 26.23 2.17 23.95
N PRO A 13 24.96 1.78 24.17
CA PRO A 13 24.46 0.87 25.20
C PRO A 13 24.62 -0.63 24.88
N TRP A 14 25.29 -0.97 23.78
CA TRP A 14 25.53 -2.33 23.37
C TRP A 14 26.66 -2.95 24.21
N PHE A 15 26.66 -4.27 24.32
CA PHE A 15 27.64 -5.03 25.08
C PHE A 15 28.03 -6.31 24.33
N ILE A 16 29.20 -6.84 24.67
CA ILE A 16 29.70 -8.11 24.12
C ILE A 16 28.95 -9.27 24.77
N THR A 17 28.46 -10.22 23.96
CA THR A 17 27.81 -11.44 24.44
C THR A 17 28.73 -12.64 24.40
N ALA A 18 29.63 -12.69 23.41
CA ALA A 18 30.68 -13.70 23.31
C ALA A 18 31.83 -13.23 22.41
N GLY A 19 32.99 -13.85 22.61
CA GLY A 19 34.18 -13.61 21.80
C GLY A 19 34.69 -12.17 21.90
N THR A 20 35.21 -11.64 20.79
CA THR A 20 35.82 -10.31 20.73
C THR A 20 35.35 -9.54 19.50
N PRO A 21 34.03 -9.35 19.30
CA PRO A 21 33.55 -8.57 18.16
C PRO A 21 34.17 -7.17 18.20
N ASP A 22 34.49 -6.64 17.03
CA ASP A 22 35.27 -5.41 16.92
C ASP A 22 34.40 -4.25 16.43
N THR A 23 34.66 -3.07 16.98
CA THR A 23 34.23 -1.84 16.33
C THR A 23 35.21 -1.53 15.21
N GLN A 24 34.69 -1.39 14.01
CA GLN A 24 35.37 -1.15 12.75
C GLN A 24 35.11 0.29 12.26
N PRO A 25 35.86 0.83 11.27
CA PRO A 25 36.86 0.19 10.40
C PRO A 25 38.30 0.17 10.91
N GLY A 26 39.15 -0.60 10.23
CA GLY A 26 40.61 -0.63 10.35
C GLY A 26 41.17 -1.78 11.19
N ILE A 27 40.32 -2.45 11.96
CA ILE A 27 40.74 -3.50 12.88
C ILE A 27 40.88 -4.81 12.11
N LEU A 28 42.02 -5.49 12.31
CA LEU A 28 42.33 -6.78 11.70
C LEU A 28 42.22 -6.77 10.16
N GLY A 29 42.53 -5.62 9.53
CA GLY A 29 42.57 -5.49 8.06
C GLY A 29 41.22 -5.25 7.38
N VAL A 30 40.14 -5.06 8.14
CA VAL A 30 38.82 -4.72 7.58
C VAL A 30 38.76 -3.22 7.27
N LEU A 31 38.77 -2.85 5.99
CA LEU A 31 38.88 -1.46 5.54
C LEU A 31 37.59 -0.89 4.93
N GLN A 32 36.51 -1.67 4.90
CA GLN A 32 35.23 -1.23 4.34
C GLN A 32 34.75 0.03 5.08
N SER A 33 34.27 1.03 4.35
CA SER A 33 33.71 2.23 4.97
C SER A 33 32.34 1.91 5.60
N PRO A 34 31.96 2.56 6.72
CA PRO A 34 30.63 2.41 7.32
C PRO A 34 29.50 2.69 6.32
N SER A 35 28.36 2.03 6.47
CA SER A 35 27.17 2.34 5.66
C SER A 35 26.46 3.60 6.17
N ALA A 36 26.58 3.87 7.47
CA ALA A 36 26.13 5.09 8.11
C ALA A 36 27.09 5.49 9.24
N GLY A 37 27.11 6.78 9.59
CA GLY A 37 27.94 7.25 10.70
C GLY A 37 29.45 7.09 10.44
N ASN A 38 30.19 6.72 11.49
CA ASN A 38 31.65 6.70 11.48
C ASN A 38 32.24 5.31 11.80
N SER A 39 31.42 4.36 12.24
CA SER A 39 31.87 3.04 12.70
C SER A 39 30.77 2.01 12.59
N TYR A 40 31.14 0.73 12.59
CA TYR A 40 30.23 -0.41 12.51
C TYR A 40 30.80 -1.59 13.28
N ILE A 41 30.06 -2.70 13.38
CA ILE A 41 30.55 -3.90 14.06
C ILE A 41 30.98 -4.95 13.05
N GLY A 42 32.19 -5.48 13.26
CA GLY A 42 32.70 -6.66 12.58
C GLY A 42 32.68 -7.86 13.51
N MET A 43 32.25 -9.00 12.99
CA MET A 43 32.25 -10.27 13.72
C MET A 43 32.76 -11.39 12.82
N HIS A 44 33.50 -12.32 13.42
CA HIS A 44 33.87 -13.57 12.77
C HIS A 44 33.62 -14.76 13.69
N SER A 45 33.25 -15.91 13.14
CA SER A 45 32.87 -17.07 13.94
C SER A 45 33.12 -18.38 13.19
N GLY A 46 33.23 -19.47 13.93
CA GLY A 46 33.52 -20.81 13.46
C GLY A 46 32.94 -21.87 14.39
N LYS A 47 33.30 -23.14 14.13
CA LYS A 47 32.73 -24.29 14.85
C LYS A 47 32.92 -24.22 16.38
N GLU A 48 34.04 -23.67 16.83
CA GLU A 48 34.44 -23.63 18.25
C GLU A 48 34.49 -22.22 18.82
N PHE A 49 34.15 -21.21 18.02
CA PHE A 49 34.26 -19.80 18.41
C PHE A 49 33.11 -18.99 17.84
N LEU A 50 32.36 -18.33 18.72
CA LEU A 50 31.24 -17.47 18.35
C LEU A 50 31.51 -16.06 18.85
N GLU A 51 31.19 -15.10 18.00
CA GLU A 51 31.15 -13.69 18.33
C GLU A 51 29.73 -13.19 18.28
N GLY A 52 29.41 -12.36 19.27
CA GLY A 52 28.13 -11.70 19.33
C GLY A 52 28.17 -10.49 20.22
N PHE A 53 27.20 -9.63 19.99
CA PHE A 53 26.89 -8.48 20.83
C PHE A 53 25.40 -8.43 21.09
N GLY A 54 24.98 -7.59 22.03
CA GLY A 54 23.58 -7.43 22.36
C GLY A 54 23.29 -6.10 23.01
N GLN A 55 22.03 -5.86 23.28
CA GLN A 55 21.58 -4.72 24.05
C GLN A 55 20.47 -5.12 25.01
N GLN A 56 20.37 -4.38 26.11
CA GLN A 56 19.18 -4.41 26.94
C GLN A 56 18.11 -3.56 26.27
N LEU A 57 16.91 -4.10 26.14
CA LEU A 57 15.80 -3.34 25.60
C LEU A 57 15.27 -2.36 26.66
N PRO A 58 14.95 -1.10 26.30
CA PRO A 58 14.35 -0.15 27.22
C PRO A 58 13.08 -0.70 27.87
N GLN A 59 12.27 -1.41 27.08
CA GLN A 59 11.11 -2.20 27.50
C GLN A 59 11.26 -3.62 26.95
N SER A 60 10.82 -4.62 27.71
CA SER A 60 10.84 -5.99 27.21
C SER A 60 9.90 -6.13 26.01
N LEU A 61 10.23 -7.01 25.07
CA LEU A 61 9.31 -7.36 23.98
C LEU A 61 8.01 -7.92 24.55
N THR A 62 6.90 -7.61 23.89
CA THR A 62 5.58 -8.11 24.29
C THR A 62 5.35 -9.50 23.68
N PRO A 63 4.94 -10.51 24.46
CA PRO A 63 4.62 -11.83 23.93
C PRO A 63 3.52 -11.78 22.86
N HIS A 64 3.69 -12.56 21.79
CA HIS A 64 2.80 -12.65 20.62
C HIS A 64 2.71 -11.37 19.78
N THR A 65 3.61 -10.40 20.00
CA THR A 65 3.73 -9.22 19.15
C THR A 65 4.80 -9.44 18.09
N THR A 66 4.53 -8.96 16.87
CA THR A 66 5.50 -8.96 15.77
C THR A 66 6.27 -7.65 15.78
N TYR A 67 7.59 -7.76 15.63
CA TYR A 67 8.51 -6.63 15.61
C TYR A 67 9.26 -6.60 14.29
N VAL A 68 9.70 -5.42 13.90
CA VAL A 68 10.64 -5.20 12.81
C VAL A 68 11.82 -4.38 13.31
N LEU A 69 13.01 -4.77 12.88
CA LEU A 69 14.20 -3.95 13.02
C LEU A 69 15.04 -4.10 11.75
N SER A 70 15.75 -3.05 11.37
CA SER A 70 16.50 -3.02 10.12
C SER A 70 17.94 -2.57 10.34
N PHE A 71 18.85 -3.09 9.53
CA PHE A 71 20.29 -2.85 9.62
C PHE A 71 20.94 -3.17 8.27
N ASP A 72 22.11 -2.61 8.03
CA ASP A 72 22.88 -2.89 6.84
C ASP A 72 23.87 -4.02 7.15
N MET A 73 24.01 -4.98 6.24
CA MET A 73 25.03 -6.03 6.35
C MET A 73 25.92 -6.09 5.13
N ALA A 74 27.14 -6.58 5.34
CA ALA A 74 28.10 -6.90 4.28
C ALA A 74 28.96 -8.10 4.71
N PHE A 75 29.37 -8.91 3.73
CA PHE A 75 30.32 -10.00 3.93
C PHE A 75 31.74 -9.47 3.68
N THR A 76 32.70 -9.85 4.53
CA THR A 76 34.12 -9.67 4.22
C THR A 76 34.81 -11.01 4.02
N ALA A 77 35.48 -11.17 2.87
CA ALA A 77 36.17 -12.41 2.52
C ALA A 77 37.37 -12.70 3.42
N ASN A 78 37.97 -11.66 4.00
CA ASN A 78 39.08 -11.78 4.92
C ASN A 78 38.82 -10.88 6.13
N TYR A 79 38.90 -11.51 7.31
CA TYR A 79 39.00 -10.82 8.58
C TYR A 79 40.40 -11.15 9.13
N LEU A 80 40.50 -11.75 10.32
CA LEU A 80 41.75 -12.38 10.79
C LEU A 80 42.11 -13.64 10.00
N TYR A 81 41.08 -14.34 9.51
CA TYR A 81 41.20 -15.54 8.68
C TYR A 81 40.25 -15.43 7.48
N PRO A 82 40.49 -16.19 6.39
CA PRO A 82 39.58 -16.25 5.26
C PRO A 82 38.23 -16.83 5.67
N ALA A 83 37.15 -16.13 5.30
CA ALA A 83 35.78 -16.54 5.55
C ALA A 83 35.10 -17.10 4.30
N CYS A 84 34.08 -17.94 4.50
CA CYS A 84 33.33 -18.54 3.40
C CYS A 84 32.07 -17.74 3.04
N TYR A 85 31.35 -17.21 4.03
CA TYR A 85 30.10 -16.48 3.88
C TYR A 85 29.82 -15.63 5.13
N GLY A 86 28.82 -14.76 5.09
CA GLY A 86 28.23 -14.11 6.26
C GLY A 86 26.94 -14.81 6.67
N ASN A 87 26.63 -14.82 7.96
CA ASN A 87 25.34 -15.28 8.50
C ASN A 87 25.10 -14.66 9.88
N LEU A 88 23.97 -13.99 10.03
CA LEU A 88 23.52 -13.40 11.29
C LEU A 88 22.36 -14.22 11.86
N ALA A 89 22.42 -14.48 13.16
CA ALA A 89 21.29 -14.95 13.95
C ALA A 89 20.96 -13.94 15.06
N ILE A 90 19.67 -13.68 15.26
CA ILE A 90 19.15 -12.77 16.27
C ILE A 90 18.41 -13.60 17.30
N TYR A 91 18.74 -13.42 18.58
CA TYR A 91 18.12 -14.14 19.67
C TYR A 91 17.48 -13.19 20.69
N GLY A 92 16.36 -13.63 21.26
CA GLY A 92 15.71 -13.04 22.41
C GLY A 92 16.09 -13.81 23.67
N GLY A 93 16.24 -13.09 24.78
CA GLY A 93 16.61 -13.68 26.06
C GLY A 93 16.35 -12.74 27.25
N ASN A 94 16.58 -13.26 28.46
CA ASN A 94 16.36 -12.52 29.70
C ASN A 94 17.63 -12.27 30.53
N THR A 95 18.78 -12.73 30.03
CA THR A 95 20.10 -12.33 30.52
C THR A 95 20.96 -11.82 29.34
N PRO A 96 21.99 -10.99 29.61
CA PRO A 96 22.90 -10.51 28.59
C PRO A 96 23.51 -11.66 27.77
N GLY A 97 23.23 -11.69 26.46
CA GLY A 97 23.80 -12.69 25.55
C GLY A 97 23.12 -14.07 25.58
N ASP A 98 21.98 -14.20 26.23
CA ASP A 98 21.19 -15.42 26.17
C ASP A 98 20.69 -15.70 24.75
N THR A 99 20.61 -16.99 24.41
CA THR A 99 20.13 -17.53 23.13
C THR A 99 18.86 -18.35 23.32
N ALA A 100 18.02 -18.00 24.30
CA ALA A 100 16.81 -18.73 24.67
C ALA A 100 15.81 -18.91 23.51
N ALA A 101 15.65 -17.91 22.65
CA ALA A 101 14.78 -17.99 21.48
C ALA A 101 15.46 -17.41 20.24
N LEU A 102 15.60 -18.21 19.18
CA LEU A 102 15.97 -17.71 17.86
C LEU A 102 14.79 -16.90 17.30
N LEU A 103 15.00 -15.61 17.10
CA LEU A 103 13.98 -14.70 16.59
C LEU A 103 14.05 -14.56 15.07
N TRP A 104 15.27 -14.48 14.52
CA TRP A 104 15.47 -14.28 13.09
C TRP A 104 16.86 -14.76 12.65
N SER A 105 17.00 -15.18 11.40
CA SER A 105 18.31 -15.45 10.78
C SER A 105 18.32 -14.97 9.34
N SER A 106 19.48 -14.45 8.90
CA SER A 106 19.68 -13.98 7.53
C SER A 106 19.82 -15.11 6.51
N GLY A 107 20.16 -16.32 6.96
CA GLY A 107 20.76 -17.32 6.09
C GLY A 107 22.16 -16.89 5.61
N ASN A 108 22.75 -17.71 4.75
CA ASN A 108 24.10 -17.47 4.24
C ASN A 108 24.08 -16.42 3.13
N PHE A 109 24.98 -15.45 3.20
CA PHE A 109 25.15 -14.43 2.16
C PHE A 109 26.62 -14.19 1.83
N THR A 110 26.89 -13.64 0.65
CA THR A 110 28.25 -13.38 0.16
C THR A 110 28.41 -12.01 -0.51
N HIS A 111 27.38 -11.16 -0.49
CA HIS A 111 27.51 -9.80 -1.02
C HIS A 111 28.44 -8.98 -0.14
N THR A 112 29.40 -8.31 -0.77
CA THR A 112 30.42 -7.50 -0.11
C THR A 112 29.98 -6.04 0.02
N ASP A 113 29.12 -5.57 -0.87
CA ASP A 113 28.45 -4.27 -0.73
C ASP A 113 27.41 -4.31 0.40
N TRP A 114 27.21 -3.16 1.04
CA TRP A 114 26.20 -2.98 2.06
C TRP A 114 24.80 -3.19 1.47
N GLN A 115 24.02 -4.08 2.10
CA GLN A 115 22.61 -4.30 1.78
C GLN A 115 21.75 -4.11 3.02
N ARG A 116 20.60 -3.45 2.86
CA ARG A 116 19.62 -3.26 3.93
C ARG A 116 18.87 -4.57 4.16
N TYR A 117 18.91 -5.04 5.41
CA TYR A 117 18.11 -6.16 5.90
C TYR A 117 16.98 -5.65 6.80
N HIS A 118 15.87 -6.38 6.78
CA HIS A 118 14.72 -6.18 7.65
C HIS A 118 14.45 -7.49 8.38
N ALA A 119 14.80 -7.54 9.66
CA ALA A 119 14.50 -8.66 10.52
C ALA A 119 13.09 -8.51 11.09
N VAL A 120 12.18 -9.35 10.61
CA VAL A 120 10.81 -9.44 11.13
C VAL A 120 10.67 -10.72 11.93
N PHE A 121 10.20 -10.60 13.17
CA PHE A 121 10.07 -11.72 14.09
C PHE A 121 8.94 -11.49 15.08
N SER A 122 8.34 -12.58 15.56
CA SER A 122 7.34 -12.53 16.63
C SER A 122 7.97 -12.98 17.94
N ALA A 123 7.79 -12.19 19.00
CA ALA A 123 8.29 -12.55 20.31
C ALA A 123 7.40 -13.61 20.96
N THR A 124 7.97 -14.78 21.29
CA THR A 124 7.22 -15.87 21.96
C THR A 124 7.06 -15.67 23.47
N ALA A 125 7.88 -14.82 24.08
CA ALA A 125 7.83 -14.47 25.48
C ALA A 125 8.30 -13.03 25.69
N ALA A 126 8.25 -12.57 26.94
CA ALA A 126 8.78 -11.28 27.31
C ALA A 126 10.31 -11.36 27.40
N TRP A 127 10.99 -10.74 26.44
CA TRP A 127 12.45 -10.75 26.35
C TRP A 127 13.00 -9.38 26.72
N ARG A 128 13.86 -9.32 27.75
CA ARG A 128 14.51 -8.08 28.20
C ARG A 128 15.77 -7.73 27.40
N TYR A 129 16.34 -8.71 26.70
CA TYR A 129 17.55 -8.56 25.92
C TYR A 129 17.36 -9.11 24.51
N ILE A 130 18.08 -8.51 23.58
CA ILE A 130 18.25 -9.00 22.21
C ILE A 130 19.75 -9.12 21.93
N SER A 131 20.14 -10.21 21.27
CA SER A 131 21.53 -10.48 20.92
C SER A 131 21.67 -10.86 19.45
N PHE A 132 22.84 -10.55 18.89
CA PHE A 132 23.19 -10.63 17.48
C PHE A 132 24.47 -11.44 17.37
N TRP A 133 24.42 -12.51 16.59
CA TRP A 133 25.48 -13.51 16.55
C TRP A 133 25.92 -13.75 15.11
N ALA A 134 27.22 -13.74 14.89
CA ALA A 134 27.79 -14.40 13.73
C ALA A 134 27.58 -15.91 13.90
N TYR A 135 26.65 -16.49 13.14
CA TYR A 135 26.19 -17.86 13.34
C TYR A 135 26.59 -18.82 12.20
N PRO A 136 27.67 -19.62 12.36
CA PRO A 136 28.15 -20.52 11.31
C PRO A 136 27.29 -21.78 11.21
N VAL A 137 26.38 -21.82 10.22
CA VAL A 137 25.45 -22.96 10.00
C VAL A 137 25.97 -24.01 9.01
N ALA A 138 27.02 -23.70 8.26
CA ALA A 138 27.63 -24.58 7.26
C ALA A 138 29.17 -24.65 7.43
N PRO A 139 29.79 -25.79 7.12
CA PRO A 139 31.25 -25.93 7.20
C PRO A 139 31.95 -24.98 6.22
N CYS A 140 33.12 -24.48 6.62
CA CYS A 140 34.00 -23.70 5.76
C CYS A 140 35.31 -24.44 5.56
N ASN A 141 35.74 -24.56 4.31
CA ASN A 141 36.98 -25.24 3.95
C ASN A 141 38.20 -24.30 3.91
N LYS A 142 37.99 -22.99 4.10
CA LYS A 142 39.08 -22.00 4.02
C LYS A 142 39.80 -21.77 5.35
N SER A 143 39.10 -21.90 6.47
CA SER A 143 39.68 -21.80 7.80
C SER A 143 38.76 -22.44 8.85
N GLN A 144 39.25 -22.59 10.09
CA GLN A 144 38.43 -23.02 11.23
C GLN A 144 37.33 -21.99 11.60
N PHE A 145 37.49 -20.75 11.14
CA PHE A 145 36.50 -19.69 11.24
C PHE A 145 35.67 -19.71 9.95
N GLY A 146 34.39 -20.02 10.11
CA GLY A 146 33.50 -20.27 9.00
C GLY A 146 33.03 -19.00 8.31
N ILE A 147 32.79 -17.95 9.09
CA ILE A 147 32.07 -16.77 8.64
C ILE A 147 32.72 -15.49 9.14
N ALA A 148 32.48 -14.42 8.38
CA ALA A 148 32.76 -13.06 8.80
C ALA A 148 31.68 -12.14 8.23
N LEU A 149 31.13 -11.26 9.07
CA LEU A 149 30.11 -10.31 8.64
C LEU A 149 30.32 -8.96 9.31
N LEU A 150 29.89 -7.94 8.60
CA LEU A 150 29.87 -6.55 9.05
C LEU A 150 28.41 -6.14 9.19
N ILE A 151 28.09 -5.38 10.22
CA ILE A 151 26.73 -4.93 10.50
C ILE A 151 26.72 -3.47 10.99
N ASP A 152 25.82 -2.67 10.42
CA ASP A 152 25.74 -1.23 10.66
C ASP A 152 24.30 -0.70 10.57
N HIS A 153 24.11 0.59 10.90
CA HIS A 153 22.92 1.38 10.59
C HIS A 153 21.59 0.81 11.12
N PHE A 154 21.60 0.33 12.36
CA PHE A 154 20.41 -0.15 13.05
C PHE A 154 19.29 0.91 13.10
N SER A 155 18.06 0.50 12.79
CA SER A 155 16.84 1.20 13.20
C SER A 155 16.48 0.84 14.64
N ALA A 156 15.46 1.51 15.18
CA ALA A 156 14.77 1.04 16.36
C ALA A 156 14.11 -0.34 16.11
N ILE A 157 13.77 -1.02 17.20
CA ILE A 157 12.93 -2.22 17.19
C ILE A 157 11.52 -1.75 17.43
N ASP A 158 10.72 -1.73 16.37
CA ASP A 158 9.36 -1.20 16.39
C ASP A 158 8.35 -2.35 16.28
N GLU A 159 7.19 -2.21 16.93
CA GLU A 159 6.08 -3.11 16.72
C GLU A 159 5.61 -3.00 15.26
N LEU A 160 5.62 -4.14 14.55
CA LEU A 160 5.16 -4.21 13.18
C LEU A 160 3.63 -4.30 13.17
N ILE A 161 2.98 -3.19 12.85
CA ILE A 161 1.57 -3.18 12.52
C ILE A 161 1.45 -3.73 11.10
N LEU A 162 0.92 -4.94 10.94
CA LEU A 162 0.69 -5.52 9.62
C LEU A 162 -0.31 -4.67 8.81
N PRO A 163 -0.15 -4.61 7.48
CA PRO A 163 -1.10 -3.89 6.65
C PRO A 163 -2.50 -4.49 6.82
N ALA A 164 -3.50 -3.63 6.91
CA ALA A 164 -4.92 -3.96 6.90
C ALA A 164 -5.58 -3.22 5.74
N ALA A 165 -6.31 -3.96 4.91
CA ALA A 165 -6.98 -3.42 3.73
C ALA A 165 -8.45 -3.13 4.02
N THR A 166 -8.91 -1.95 3.60
CA THR A 166 -10.33 -1.61 3.50
C THR A 166 -10.61 -0.95 2.15
N ALA A 167 -11.87 -0.78 1.77
CA ALA A 167 -12.22 -0.22 0.48
C ALA A 167 -13.43 0.71 0.54
N THR A 168 -13.43 1.73 -0.32
CA THR A 168 -14.62 2.51 -0.67
C THR A 168 -15.04 2.17 -2.09
N VAL A 169 -16.33 1.88 -2.28
CA VAL A 169 -16.89 1.50 -3.58
C VAL A 169 -17.78 2.62 -4.08
N LYS A 170 -17.55 3.06 -5.32
CA LYS A 170 -18.53 3.78 -6.12
C LYS A 170 -19.28 2.75 -6.97
N PRO A 171 -20.59 2.56 -6.77
CA PRO A 171 -21.41 1.70 -7.62
C PRO A 171 -21.39 2.12 -9.09
N CYS A 172 -21.70 1.20 -10.00
CA CYS A 172 -21.94 1.53 -11.40
C CYS A 172 -23.24 2.34 -11.55
N SER A 173 -23.30 3.18 -12.59
CA SER A 173 -24.50 3.95 -12.95
C SER A 173 -25.67 3.03 -13.35
N CYS A 174 -25.37 1.90 -14.00
CA CYS A 174 -26.28 0.77 -14.18
C CYS A 174 -25.51 -0.54 -14.38
N GLU A 175 -26.22 -1.68 -14.43
CA GLU A 175 -25.61 -3.01 -14.54
C GLU A 175 -24.83 -3.25 -15.85
N ALA A 176 -25.24 -2.63 -16.97
CA ALA A 176 -24.57 -2.82 -18.26
C ALA A 176 -23.34 -1.91 -18.46
N VAL A 177 -23.10 -0.96 -17.56
CA VAL A 177 -22.03 0.04 -17.68
C VAL A 177 -20.86 -0.30 -16.77
N THR A 178 -19.65 -0.03 -17.25
CA THR A 178 -18.39 -0.28 -16.55
C THR A 178 -17.80 1.02 -16.01
N ASP A 179 -18.54 1.73 -15.16
CA ASP A 179 -18.08 3.01 -14.57
C ASP A 179 -17.90 2.94 -13.03
N GLY A 180 -18.03 1.75 -12.46
CA GLY A 180 -17.74 1.47 -11.07
C GLY A 180 -16.29 1.79 -10.70
N ARG A 181 -16.07 2.12 -9.42
CA ARG A 181 -14.74 2.46 -8.89
C ARG A 181 -14.51 1.83 -7.54
N ILE A 182 -13.26 1.43 -7.30
CA ILE A 182 -12.77 0.98 -6.00
C ILE A 182 -11.61 1.90 -5.61
N LEU A 183 -11.65 2.43 -4.39
CA LEU A 183 -10.52 3.06 -3.73
C LEU A 183 -10.10 2.16 -2.57
N LEU A 184 -8.88 1.63 -2.62
CA LEU A 184 -8.30 0.86 -1.52
C LEU A 184 -7.67 1.80 -0.49
N HIS A 185 -7.91 1.51 0.78
CA HIS A 185 -7.29 2.17 1.92
C HIS A 185 -6.44 1.15 2.68
N VAL A 186 -5.30 1.62 3.18
CA VAL A 186 -4.38 0.81 4.01
C VAL A 186 -4.22 1.47 5.38
N ALA A 187 -4.27 0.65 6.42
CA ALA A 187 -3.81 1.01 7.77
C ALA A 187 -2.67 0.08 8.17
N GLY A 188 -1.65 0.59 8.85
CA GLY A 188 -0.44 -0.17 9.14
C GLY A 188 0.42 -0.44 7.90
N GLY A 189 1.37 -1.35 8.03
CA GLY A 189 2.39 -1.68 7.02
C GLY A 189 3.43 -0.57 6.83
N VAL A 190 4.41 -0.83 5.96
CA VAL A 190 5.48 0.12 5.67
C VAL A 190 5.46 0.58 4.20
N PRO A 191 5.42 1.90 3.93
CA PRO A 191 5.44 2.42 2.56
C PRO A 191 6.82 2.23 1.88
N PRO A 192 6.88 2.23 0.54
CA PRO A 192 5.77 2.42 -0.39
C PRO A 192 4.89 1.17 -0.51
N PHE A 193 3.58 1.39 -0.74
CA PHE A 193 2.61 0.33 -0.94
C PHE A 193 2.39 0.05 -2.43
N GLN A 194 2.02 -1.19 -2.73
CA GLN A 194 1.51 -1.63 -4.03
C GLN A 194 0.10 -2.17 -3.87
N TYR A 195 -0.72 -1.96 -4.90
CA TYR A 195 -2.13 -2.31 -4.95
C TYR A 195 -2.42 -3.14 -6.19
N ARG A 196 -3.37 -4.08 -6.10
CA ARG A 196 -3.94 -4.76 -7.27
C ARG A 196 -5.36 -5.25 -6.99
N LEU A 197 -6.09 -5.59 -8.05
CA LEU A 197 -7.35 -6.33 -7.96
C LEU A 197 -7.19 -7.72 -8.58
N ASN A 198 -7.85 -8.73 -8.01
CA ASN A 198 -8.03 -10.07 -8.59
C ASN A 198 -6.73 -10.71 -9.10
N LYS A 199 -5.61 -10.59 -8.36
CA LYS A 199 -4.28 -11.08 -8.78
C LYS A 199 -3.75 -10.47 -10.08
N GLY A 200 -4.22 -9.28 -10.44
CA GLY A 200 -3.71 -8.50 -11.57
C GLY A 200 -2.28 -7.98 -11.35
N LEU A 201 -1.86 -7.04 -12.18
CA LEU A 201 -0.56 -6.39 -12.02
C LEU A 201 -0.56 -5.46 -10.80
N TRP A 202 0.57 -5.43 -10.10
CA TRP A 202 0.82 -4.47 -9.04
C TRP A 202 0.98 -3.07 -9.61
N GLN A 203 0.32 -2.09 -8.99
CA GLN A 203 0.44 -0.67 -9.29
C GLN A 203 0.61 0.14 -8.01
N THR A 204 1.04 1.40 -8.11
CA THR A 204 1.21 2.30 -6.96
C THR A 204 -0.04 3.13 -6.66
N ASP A 205 -0.96 3.26 -7.61
CA ASP A 205 -2.25 3.93 -7.41
C ASP A 205 -3.24 2.99 -6.70
N SER A 206 -3.91 3.49 -5.66
CA SER A 206 -4.93 2.74 -4.92
C SER A 206 -6.32 2.83 -5.54
N VAL A 207 -6.49 3.62 -6.61
CA VAL A 207 -7.75 3.81 -7.31
C VAL A 207 -7.84 2.89 -8.53
N PHE A 208 -8.93 2.13 -8.59
CA PHE A 208 -9.31 1.32 -9.74
C PHE A 208 -10.60 1.89 -10.34
N THR A 209 -10.59 2.12 -11.65
CA THR A 209 -11.71 2.69 -12.38
C THR A 209 -12.14 1.78 -13.51
N ARG A 210 -13.29 2.10 -14.10
CA ARG A 210 -13.88 1.38 -15.23
C ARG A 210 -14.23 -0.07 -14.92
N LEU A 211 -14.74 -0.31 -13.71
CA LEU A 211 -15.04 -1.65 -13.23
C LEU A 211 -16.49 -2.03 -13.55
N PRO A 212 -16.76 -3.21 -14.14
CA PRO A 212 -18.11 -3.78 -14.17
C PRO A 212 -18.60 -4.13 -12.76
N THR A 213 -19.90 -4.40 -12.65
CA THR A 213 -20.45 -4.99 -11.42
C THR A 213 -19.89 -6.39 -11.20
N GLY A 214 -19.59 -6.74 -9.95
CA GLY A 214 -19.10 -8.07 -9.60
C GLY A 214 -18.27 -8.09 -8.33
N PRO A 215 -17.84 -9.30 -7.90
CA PRO A 215 -16.91 -9.46 -6.80
C PRO A 215 -15.48 -9.12 -7.23
N TYR A 216 -14.73 -8.52 -6.32
CA TYR A 216 -13.32 -8.19 -6.45
C TYR A 216 -12.60 -8.53 -5.15
N ILE A 217 -11.35 -8.95 -5.27
CA ILE A 217 -10.42 -9.03 -4.15
C ILE A 217 -9.41 -7.91 -4.33
N GLY A 218 -9.45 -6.93 -3.42
CA GLY A 218 -8.43 -5.90 -3.32
C GLY A 218 -7.25 -6.41 -2.53
N GLU A 219 -6.05 -6.30 -3.09
CA GLU A 219 -4.81 -6.75 -2.45
C GLU A 219 -3.85 -5.56 -2.31
N ILE A 220 -3.22 -5.45 -1.15
CA ILE A 220 -2.23 -4.43 -0.80
C ILE A 220 -0.96 -5.14 -0.37
N MET A 221 0.21 -4.67 -0.78
CA MET A 221 1.50 -5.17 -0.35
C MET A 221 2.38 -4.00 0.08
N ASP A 222 3.05 -4.15 1.22
CA ASP A 222 3.97 -3.16 1.75
C ASP A 222 5.40 -3.37 1.23
N SER A 223 6.32 -2.46 1.57
CA SER A 223 7.72 -2.51 1.09
C SER A 223 8.51 -3.71 1.60
N HIS A 224 8.05 -4.36 2.66
CA HIS A 224 8.67 -5.54 3.26
C HIS A 224 8.03 -6.86 2.79
N GLY A 225 7.02 -6.78 1.90
CA GLY A 225 6.34 -7.95 1.35
C GLY A 225 5.17 -8.47 2.20
N PHE A 226 4.74 -7.75 3.23
CA PHE A 226 3.51 -8.09 3.96
C PHE A 226 2.31 -7.68 3.14
N GLY A 227 1.36 -8.61 3.01
CA GLY A 227 0.15 -8.42 2.22
C GLY A 227 -1.11 -8.33 3.07
N ALA A 228 -2.10 -7.61 2.58
CA ALA A 228 -3.45 -7.57 3.10
C ALA A 228 -4.46 -7.72 1.96
N SER A 229 -5.61 -8.33 2.22
CA SER A 229 -6.68 -8.46 1.24
C SER A 229 -8.04 -8.09 1.80
N VAL A 230 -8.92 -7.61 0.94
CA VAL A 230 -10.31 -7.29 1.28
C VAL A 230 -11.25 -7.75 0.16
N ASP A 231 -12.33 -8.42 0.52
CA ASP A 231 -13.41 -8.78 -0.39
C ASP A 231 -14.31 -7.57 -0.64
N ILE A 232 -14.60 -7.31 -1.91
CA ILE A 232 -15.32 -6.13 -2.37
C ILE A 232 -16.38 -6.58 -3.36
N VAL A 233 -17.55 -5.94 -3.34
CA VAL A 233 -18.58 -6.15 -4.35
C VAL A 233 -18.96 -4.81 -4.97
N VAL A 234 -18.69 -4.66 -6.27
CA VAL A 234 -19.18 -3.52 -7.05
C VAL A 234 -20.61 -3.84 -7.48
N THR A 235 -21.55 -3.02 -7.04
CA THR A 235 -22.98 -3.18 -7.35
C THR A 235 -23.47 -2.09 -8.29
N SER A 236 -24.69 -2.25 -8.77
CA SER A 236 -25.46 -1.20 -9.45
C SER A 236 -26.80 -1.06 -8.73
N PRO A 237 -27.28 0.16 -8.46
CA PRO A 237 -28.64 0.38 -7.95
C PRO A 237 -29.73 0.12 -9.02
N TRP A 238 -29.38 0.06 -10.31
CA TRP A 238 -30.30 -0.12 -11.42
C TRP A 238 -29.92 -1.33 -12.28
N LYS A 239 -30.82 -2.32 -12.37
CA LYS A 239 -30.66 -3.49 -13.26
C LYS A 239 -30.84 -3.12 -14.74
N ASN A 240 -31.78 -2.22 -15.01
CA ASN A 240 -32.03 -1.70 -16.35
C ASN A 240 -31.43 -0.29 -16.45
N CYS A 241 -30.51 -0.11 -17.39
CA CYS A 241 -30.00 1.20 -17.76
C CYS A 241 -31.14 2.02 -18.39
N LEU A 242 -31.43 3.21 -17.86
CA LEU A 242 -32.60 3.98 -18.26
C LEU A 242 -32.26 5.48 -18.34
N VAL A 243 -32.79 6.14 -19.37
CA VAL A 243 -32.87 7.59 -19.46
C VAL A 243 -34.33 7.97 -19.28
N VAL A 244 -34.64 8.75 -18.25
CA VAL A 244 -36.02 9.15 -17.92
C VAL A 244 -36.14 10.66 -17.98
N LEU A 245 -37.08 11.16 -18.78
CA LEU A 245 -37.50 12.55 -18.70
C LEU A 245 -38.66 12.71 -17.72
N PRO A 246 -38.62 13.70 -16.82
CA PRO A 246 -39.74 13.97 -15.93
C PRO A 246 -40.95 14.46 -16.71
N THR A 247 -42.15 14.19 -16.20
CA THR A 247 -43.41 14.60 -16.85
C THR A 247 -43.88 16.00 -16.45
N ALA A 248 -43.28 16.58 -15.40
CA ALA A 248 -43.54 17.94 -14.95
C ALA A 248 -42.32 18.54 -14.26
N PHE A 249 -42.25 19.88 -14.22
CA PHE A 249 -41.22 20.63 -13.50
C PHE A 249 -41.75 22.00 -13.05
N THR A 250 -41.18 22.57 -11.98
CA THR A 250 -41.64 23.78 -11.29
C THR A 250 -40.46 24.75 -11.14
N PRO A 251 -40.22 25.67 -12.09
CA PRO A 251 -39.16 26.68 -11.98
C PRO A 251 -39.55 27.80 -10.99
N ASN A 252 -39.66 27.46 -9.70
CA ASN A 252 -40.02 28.35 -8.60
C ASN A 252 -38.82 28.67 -7.67
N ASN A 253 -37.65 28.10 -7.97
CA ASN A 253 -36.38 28.27 -7.27
C ASN A 253 -36.41 27.75 -5.83
N ASP A 254 -37.14 26.66 -5.59
CA ASP A 254 -37.16 25.94 -4.29
C ASP A 254 -36.13 24.81 -4.20
N GLY A 255 -35.39 24.54 -5.28
CA GLY A 255 -34.38 23.49 -5.41
C GLY A 255 -34.94 22.15 -5.88
N GLN A 256 -36.25 22.01 -6.08
CA GLN A 256 -36.92 20.77 -6.45
C GLN A 256 -37.56 20.87 -7.84
N ASN A 257 -37.02 20.11 -8.79
CA ASN A 257 -37.50 20.07 -10.17
C ASN A 257 -37.60 21.45 -10.84
N ASP A 258 -36.67 22.37 -10.54
CA ASP A 258 -36.61 23.70 -11.17
C ASP A 258 -36.20 23.68 -12.65
N ILE A 259 -35.52 22.61 -13.04
CA ILE A 259 -34.91 22.46 -14.36
C ILE A 259 -35.41 21.17 -15.00
N PHE A 260 -36.02 21.30 -16.17
CA PHE A 260 -36.36 20.16 -17.02
C PHE A 260 -35.11 19.61 -17.72
N ARG A 261 -34.64 18.46 -17.26
CA ARG A 261 -33.53 17.67 -17.85
C ARG A 261 -33.75 16.18 -17.59
N PRO A 262 -33.13 15.27 -18.36
CA PRO A 262 -33.23 13.84 -18.09
C PRO A 262 -32.57 13.45 -16.77
N LYS A 263 -33.08 12.40 -16.13
CA LYS A 263 -32.33 11.58 -15.17
C LYS A 263 -31.69 10.44 -15.96
N VAL A 264 -30.37 10.42 -15.99
CA VAL A 264 -29.57 9.47 -16.77
C VAL A 264 -28.94 8.45 -15.83
N TYR A 265 -29.24 7.17 -16.04
CA TYR A 265 -28.65 6.03 -15.33
C TYR A 265 -27.94 5.09 -16.33
N ASP A 266 -27.33 5.64 -17.36
CA ASP A 266 -26.65 4.91 -18.43
C ASP A 266 -25.48 5.75 -18.96
N ASP A 267 -24.53 5.12 -19.64
CA ASP A 267 -23.48 5.83 -20.37
C ASP A 267 -24.00 6.20 -21.76
N ILE A 268 -24.32 7.48 -21.96
CA ILE A 268 -24.94 7.96 -23.20
C ILE A 268 -24.05 8.98 -23.92
N HIS A 269 -24.10 8.92 -25.25
CA HIS A 269 -23.41 9.84 -26.15
C HIS A 269 -24.36 10.30 -27.27
N ASP A 270 -23.90 11.23 -28.12
CA ASP A 270 -24.70 11.85 -29.18
C ASP A 270 -26.05 12.43 -28.70
N TYR A 271 -26.08 12.87 -27.45
CA TYR A 271 -27.28 13.36 -26.79
C TYR A 271 -27.81 14.65 -27.44
N ARG A 272 -29.12 14.71 -27.63
CA ARG A 272 -29.81 15.92 -28.07
C ARG A 272 -31.21 15.98 -27.48
N LEU A 273 -31.48 17.04 -26.73
CA LEU A 273 -32.82 17.39 -26.27
C LEU A 273 -33.31 18.62 -27.01
N ARG A 274 -34.56 18.58 -27.48
CA ARG A 274 -35.27 19.71 -28.08
C ARG A 274 -36.65 19.80 -27.44
N VAL A 275 -37.02 21.00 -27.03
CA VAL A 275 -38.33 21.29 -26.42
C VAL A 275 -39.04 22.32 -27.28
N TYR A 276 -40.31 22.06 -27.55
CA TYR A 276 -41.16 22.85 -28.43
C TYR A 276 -42.41 23.32 -27.69
N ASP A 277 -42.87 24.52 -28.01
CA ASP A 277 -44.19 24.97 -27.58
C ASP A 277 -45.33 24.28 -28.38
N ARG A 278 -46.58 24.58 -28.01
CA ARG A 278 -47.78 24.03 -28.66
C ARG A 278 -47.92 24.39 -30.15
N TRP A 279 -47.18 25.39 -30.63
CA TRP A 279 -47.21 25.84 -32.02
C TRP A 279 -46.02 25.29 -32.83
N GLY A 280 -45.15 24.50 -32.21
CA GLY A 280 -43.98 23.91 -32.87
C GLY A 280 -42.74 24.81 -32.87
N ASN A 281 -42.72 25.93 -32.15
CA ASN A 281 -41.51 26.74 -32.02
C ASN A 281 -40.53 26.05 -31.06
N LEU A 282 -39.27 25.95 -31.46
CA LEU A 282 -38.19 25.45 -30.59
C LEU A 282 -37.94 26.46 -29.46
N VAL A 283 -38.24 26.07 -28.23
CA VAL A 283 -38.05 26.91 -27.04
C VAL A 283 -36.77 26.61 -26.27
N PHE A 284 -36.25 25.39 -26.38
CA PHE A 284 -35.00 24.99 -25.75
C PHE A 284 -34.32 23.87 -26.54
N THR A 285 -32.99 23.86 -26.54
CA THR A 285 -32.21 22.74 -27.04
C THR A 285 -30.97 22.53 -26.19
N SER A 286 -30.57 21.27 -25.99
CA SER A 286 -29.31 20.89 -25.34
C SER A 286 -28.62 19.76 -26.11
N GLN A 287 -27.29 19.75 -26.04
CA GLN A 287 -26.43 18.65 -26.51
C GLN A 287 -25.73 17.93 -25.35
N THR A 288 -25.99 18.33 -24.10
CA THR A 288 -25.50 17.65 -22.89
C THR A 288 -26.65 17.35 -21.93
N PRO A 289 -26.67 16.18 -21.27
CA PRO A 289 -27.76 15.82 -20.37
C PRO A 289 -27.81 16.66 -19.08
N ASP A 290 -26.68 17.25 -18.67
CA ASP A 290 -26.61 18.09 -17.46
C ASP A 290 -27.27 19.45 -17.62
N ALA A 291 -27.33 19.98 -18.85
CA ALA A 291 -28.00 21.21 -19.19
C ALA A 291 -29.50 20.98 -19.43
N GLY A 292 -30.33 21.82 -18.83
CA GLY A 292 -31.78 21.68 -18.90
C GLY A 292 -32.52 23.00 -19.04
N TRP A 293 -33.83 22.89 -19.28
CA TRP A 293 -34.69 24.03 -19.48
C TRP A 293 -35.28 24.53 -18.17
N ASN A 294 -35.00 25.79 -17.84
CA ASN A 294 -35.51 26.46 -16.63
C ASN A 294 -36.90 27.10 -16.81
N GLY A 295 -37.63 26.77 -17.87
CA GLY A 295 -38.94 27.35 -18.14
C GLY A 295 -38.94 28.80 -18.61
N THR A 296 -37.81 29.31 -19.14
CA THR A 296 -37.73 30.62 -19.79
C THR A 296 -37.56 30.49 -21.30
N PHE A 297 -38.10 31.43 -22.06
CA PHE A 297 -37.91 31.53 -23.50
C PHE A 297 -37.65 32.99 -23.88
N ARG A 298 -36.53 33.26 -24.56
CA ARG A 298 -36.08 34.61 -24.96
C ARG A 298 -36.06 35.62 -23.79
N GLY A 299 -35.60 35.18 -22.62
CA GLY A 299 -35.47 36.00 -21.42
C GLY A 299 -36.79 36.26 -20.67
N SER A 300 -37.93 35.75 -21.15
CA SER A 300 -39.22 35.85 -20.47
C SER A 300 -39.67 34.49 -19.92
N PRO A 301 -40.44 34.43 -18.82
CA PRO A 301 -41.02 33.19 -18.34
C PRO A 301 -41.96 32.57 -19.39
N ALA A 302 -41.77 31.29 -19.71
CA ALA A 302 -42.62 30.58 -20.65
C ALA A 302 -44.01 30.31 -20.04
N GLY A 303 -45.06 30.17 -20.85
CA GLY A 303 -46.42 29.93 -20.35
C GLY A 303 -46.54 28.64 -19.54
N VAL A 304 -47.44 28.61 -18.54
CA VAL A 304 -47.84 27.39 -17.81
C VAL A 304 -48.69 26.54 -18.73
N GLN A 305 -48.08 25.53 -19.34
CA GLN A 305 -48.71 24.65 -20.31
C GLN A 305 -47.86 23.38 -20.53
N SER A 306 -48.38 22.49 -21.36
CA SER A 306 -47.63 21.32 -21.84
C SER A 306 -46.72 21.70 -23.01
N TYR A 307 -45.46 21.24 -22.96
CA TYR A 307 -44.45 21.40 -24.00
C TYR A 307 -44.07 20.03 -24.54
N VAL A 308 -43.85 19.92 -25.85
CA VAL A 308 -43.43 18.67 -26.48
C VAL A 308 -41.91 18.59 -26.46
N TYR A 309 -41.36 17.47 -26.03
CA TYR A 309 -39.92 17.22 -26.14
C TYR A 309 -39.62 16.09 -27.11
N ILE A 310 -38.46 16.20 -27.75
CA ILE A 310 -37.81 15.14 -28.51
C ILE A 310 -36.40 15.01 -27.94
N CYS A 311 -36.11 13.84 -27.38
CA CYS A 311 -34.80 13.48 -26.85
C CYS A 311 -34.23 12.33 -27.66
N SER A 312 -33.04 12.49 -28.21
CA SER A 312 -32.30 11.40 -28.86
C SER A 312 -30.95 11.21 -28.19
N TYR A 313 -30.50 9.97 -28.08
CA TYR A 313 -29.18 9.62 -27.55
C TYR A 313 -28.79 8.23 -28.03
N THR A 314 -27.50 7.94 -28.03
CA THR A 314 -26.98 6.57 -28.20
C THR A 314 -26.60 6.04 -26.82
N ASP A 315 -27.10 4.86 -26.47
CA ASP A 315 -26.85 4.23 -25.18
C ASP A 315 -25.50 3.48 -25.12
N SER A 316 -25.21 2.87 -23.98
CA SER A 316 -23.99 2.08 -23.76
C SER A 316 -23.89 0.85 -24.68
N ARG A 317 -25.00 0.40 -25.27
CA ARG A 317 -25.10 -0.74 -26.18
C ARG A 317 -24.99 -0.33 -27.65
N GLN A 318 -24.70 0.94 -27.93
CA GLN A 318 -24.64 1.50 -29.28
C GLN A 318 -26.02 1.52 -29.98
N GLU A 319 -27.11 1.47 -29.21
CA GLU A 319 -28.46 1.60 -29.73
C GLU A 319 -28.89 3.07 -29.69
N THR A 320 -29.37 3.59 -30.82
CA THR A 320 -29.93 4.94 -30.88
C THR A 320 -31.38 4.93 -30.41
N HIS A 321 -31.65 5.74 -29.40
CA HIS A 321 -32.98 5.94 -28.83
C HIS A 321 -33.56 7.27 -29.26
N LEU A 322 -34.88 7.28 -29.46
CA LEU A 322 -35.66 8.49 -29.73
C LEU A 322 -36.88 8.52 -28.82
N GLN A 323 -36.80 9.28 -27.73
CA GLN A 323 -37.90 9.50 -26.80
C GLN A 323 -38.68 10.76 -27.20
N LYS A 324 -40.00 10.62 -27.27
CA LYS A 324 -40.92 11.72 -27.52
C LYS A 324 -41.98 11.74 -26.43
N GLY A 325 -42.32 12.92 -25.96
CA GLY A 325 -43.34 13.06 -24.94
C GLY A 325 -43.66 14.51 -24.70
N SER A 326 -44.35 14.75 -23.58
CA SER A 326 -44.65 16.10 -23.13
C SER A 326 -44.21 16.30 -21.68
N VAL A 327 -43.84 17.53 -21.37
CA VAL A 327 -43.58 17.99 -20.01
C VAL A 327 -44.54 19.13 -19.66
N LEU A 328 -45.14 19.05 -18.49
CA LEU A 328 -45.97 20.12 -17.93
C LEU A 328 -45.09 21.12 -17.17
N LEU A 329 -45.09 22.38 -17.61
CA LEU A 329 -44.52 23.48 -16.84
C LEU A 329 -45.56 23.97 -15.84
N LEU A 330 -45.21 23.95 -14.55
CA LEU A 330 -46.03 24.46 -13.43
C LEU A 330 -45.35 25.67 -12.77
N ARG A 331 -46.07 26.41 -11.93
CA ARG A 331 -45.53 27.49 -11.08
C ARG A 331 -46.21 27.50 -9.73
#